data_AF-A0A535VHX2-F1
#
_entry.id   AF-A0A535VHX2-F1
#
_cell.length_a   1.000
_cell.length_b   1.000
_cell.length_c   1.000
_cell.angle_alpha   90.00
_cell.angle_beta   90.00
_cell.angle_gamma   90.00
#
_symmetry.space_group_name_H-M   'P 1'
#
loop_
_entity.id
_entity.type
_entity.pdbx_description
1 polymer ?
#
loop_
_entity_poly.entity_id
_entity_poly.type
_entity_poly.pdbx_seq_one_letter_code
_entity_poly.pdbx_strand_id
1 'polypeptide(L)'
;MDYQLRVGFLDTRTGKYTGDRSASVAGLAPLSSQSRPTSYSPAAKRWLPVAARNVSPDGLRYAWTDPSTLHLHVYDLASGTDRLIWSHAGAGGVMVWGGAGIYVALNPTTDSQTQTWLVDPDTGRAAQVIPKSHFSFTPLATDPLNTGFRSVGLDANGHMIWWLYFADQRGSPQSAFYEMAPGQRVYIYRGTQGDGTGFDPGSFIDDATGKWFSALTYPYIWHWSQQSGLHKISAAGAPRGATFMPAGSCF
;
A
#
# COMPACT_ATOMS: atom_id res chain seq x y z
N MET A 1 -18.85 -18.93 9.06
CA MET A 1 -18.65 -17.59 9.65
C MET A 1 -18.31 -16.67 8.50
N ASP A 2 -19.24 -15.79 8.11
CA ASP A 2 -19.03 -14.87 6.98
C ASP A 2 -17.92 -13.87 7.32
N TYR A 3 -16.72 -14.12 6.80
CA TYR A 3 -15.63 -13.14 6.74
C TYR A 3 -15.94 -12.10 5.66
N GLN A 4 -17.07 -11.39 5.79
CA GLN A 4 -17.20 -10.12 5.10
C GLN A 4 -16.15 -9.20 5.71
N LEU A 5 -15.06 -8.96 4.97
CA LEU A 5 -14.11 -7.89 5.24
C LEU A 5 -14.94 -6.62 5.44
N ARG A 6 -15.12 -6.21 6.70
CA ARG A 6 -15.88 -5.03 7.04
C ARG A 6 -14.96 -3.86 6.80
N VAL A 7 -15.22 -3.16 5.71
CA VAL A 7 -14.60 -1.88 5.44
C VAL A 7 -15.39 -0.76 6.10
N GLY A 8 -14.70 0.34 6.36
CA GLY A 8 -15.33 1.49 7.00
C GLY A 8 -14.36 2.60 7.31
N PHE A 9 -14.86 3.52 8.11
CA PHE A 9 -14.23 4.80 8.41
C PHE A 9 -13.92 4.88 9.90
N LEU A 10 -12.77 5.43 10.24
CA LEU A 10 -12.33 5.61 11.61
C LEU A 10 -12.19 7.10 11.91
N ASP A 11 -13.03 7.63 12.80
CA ASP A 11 -12.88 9.00 13.30
C ASP A 11 -11.54 9.12 14.01
N THR A 12 -10.64 9.91 13.43
CA THR A 12 -9.25 10.04 13.91
C THR A 12 -9.14 10.79 15.24
N ARG A 13 -10.14 11.61 15.59
CA ARG A 13 -10.18 12.34 16.86
C ARG A 13 -10.67 11.47 18.00
N THR A 14 -11.63 10.57 17.72
CA THR A 14 -12.28 9.75 18.77
C THR A 14 -11.84 8.30 18.77
N GLY A 15 -11.17 7.83 17.71
CA GLY A 15 -10.87 6.42 17.49
C GLY A 15 -12.12 5.57 17.24
N LYS A 16 -13.26 6.18 16.92
CA LYS A 16 -14.54 5.47 16.72
C LYS A 16 -14.64 4.94 15.30
N TYR A 17 -14.75 3.62 15.17
CA TYR A 17 -15.00 2.97 13.88
C TYR A 17 -16.48 3.01 13.50
N THR A 18 -16.73 3.31 12.23
CA THR A 18 -18.04 3.27 11.57
C THR A 18 -17.94 2.41 10.32
N GLY A 19 -18.57 1.23 10.35
CA GLY A 19 -18.59 0.34 9.19
C GLY A 19 -19.40 0.94 8.04
N ASP A 20 -18.86 0.83 6.82
CA ASP A 20 -19.56 1.23 5.61
C ASP A 20 -20.36 0.05 5.06
N ARG A 21 -21.68 0.09 5.28
CA ARG A 21 -22.61 -0.95 4.81
C ARG A 21 -22.92 -0.84 3.31
N SER A 22 -22.58 0.29 2.70
CA SER A 22 -22.78 0.55 1.28
C SER A 22 -21.55 0.18 0.44
N ALA A 23 -20.45 -0.20 1.09
CA ALA A 23 -19.21 -0.55 0.42
C ALA A 23 -19.42 -1.66 -0.60
N SER A 24 -19.13 -1.35 -1.86
CA SER A 24 -19.27 -2.26 -2.98
C SER A 24 -18.22 -1.95 -4.05
N VAL A 25 -17.64 -3.01 -4.60
CA VAL A 25 -16.77 -2.96 -5.77
C VAL A 25 -17.46 -3.55 -7.01
N ALA A 26 -18.78 -3.76 -6.95
CA ALA A 26 -19.55 -4.25 -8.09
C ALA A 26 -19.40 -3.32 -9.29
N GLY A 27 -19.16 -3.91 -10.47
CA GLY A 27 -18.91 -3.19 -11.71
C GLY A 27 -17.49 -2.63 -11.89
N LEU A 28 -16.59 -2.82 -10.91
CA LEU A 28 -15.18 -2.43 -11.02
C LEU A 28 -14.32 -3.63 -11.41
N ALA A 29 -13.35 -3.42 -12.31
CA ALA A 29 -12.35 -4.44 -12.63
C ALA A 29 -11.35 -4.63 -11.46
N PRO A 30 -10.68 -5.78 -11.30
CA PRO A 30 -10.99 -7.04 -11.98
C PRO A 30 -12.39 -7.53 -11.62
N LEU A 31 -13.15 -7.94 -12.65
CA LEU A 31 -14.48 -8.50 -12.48
C LEU A 31 -14.34 -9.97 -12.05
N SER A 32 -14.08 -10.17 -10.76
CA SER A 32 -14.07 -11.49 -10.13
C SER A 32 -15.17 -11.56 -9.08
N SER A 33 -15.82 -12.73 -8.96
CA SER A 33 -16.78 -12.99 -7.87
C SER A 33 -16.12 -12.95 -6.49
N GLN A 34 -14.80 -12.96 -6.43
CA GLN A 34 -14.00 -12.81 -5.21
C GLN A 34 -13.50 -11.39 -4.98
N SER A 35 -13.74 -10.43 -5.89
CA SER A 35 -13.34 -9.04 -5.71
C SER A 35 -14.01 -8.44 -4.49
N ARG A 36 -13.22 -7.81 -3.63
CA ARG A 36 -13.66 -7.22 -2.36
C ARG A 36 -13.13 -5.80 -2.22
N PRO A 37 -13.84 -4.91 -1.50
CA PRO A 37 -13.30 -3.64 -1.06
C PRO A 37 -11.94 -3.83 -0.37
N THR A 38 -10.89 -3.22 -0.93
CA THR A 38 -9.50 -3.39 -0.48
C THR A 38 -8.84 -2.06 -0.11
N SER A 39 -9.20 -0.98 -0.80
CA SER A 39 -8.81 0.39 -0.44
C SER A 39 -9.94 1.35 -0.77
N TYR A 40 -9.88 2.58 -0.27
CA TYR A 40 -10.83 3.64 -0.63
C TYR A 40 -10.08 4.76 -1.33
N SER A 41 -10.64 5.26 -2.42
CA SER A 41 -10.19 6.49 -3.05
C SER A 41 -10.98 7.67 -2.49
N PRO A 42 -10.34 8.61 -1.76
CA PRO A 42 -10.99 9.85 -1.34
C PRO A 42 -11.47 10.70 -2.51
N ALA A 43 -10.67 10.78 -3.58
CA ALA A 43 -10.98 11.57 -4.77
C ALA A 43 -12.26 11.07 -5.48
N ALA A 44 -12.41 9.76 -5.59
CA ALA A 44 -13.60 9.13 -6.19
C ALA A 44 -14.72 8.85 -5.16
N LYS A 45 -14.47 9.09 -3.87
CA LYS A 45 -15.35 8.77 -2.73
C LYS A 45 -15.88 7.33 -2.77
N ARG A 46 -15.01 6.37 -3.12
CA ARG A 46 -15.42 4.99 -3.42
C ARG A 46 -14.40 3.94 -3.01
N TRP A 47 -14.89 2.79 -2.58
CA TRP A 47 -14.09 1.59 -2.35
C TRP A 47 -13.63 0.94 -3.68
N LEU A 48 -12.38 0.52 -3.71
CA LEU A 48 -11.70 -0.07 -4.86
C LEU A 48 -11.30 -1.53 -4.58
N PRO A 49 -11.26 -2.39 -5.61
CA PRO A 49 -10.90 -3.81 -5.48
C PRO A 49 -9.38 -4.06 -5.47
N VAL A 50 -8.56 -3.01 -5.32
CA VAL A 50 -7.11 -3.10 -5.33
C VAL A 50 -6.51 -2.43 -4.09
N ALA A 51 -5.24 -2.74 -3.78
CA ALA A 51 -4.50 -2.08 -2.71
C ALA A 51 -4.21 -0.61 -3.06
N ALA A 52 -4.03 0.26 -2.05
CA ALA A 52 -3.76 1.68 -2.27
C ALA A 52 -2.53 1.95 -3.17
N ARG A 53 -1.50 1.09 -3.10
CA ARG A 53 -0.30 1.17 -3.96
C ARG A 53 -0.60 1.04 -5.45
N ASN A 54 -1.76 0.52 -5.83
CA ASN A 54 -2.20 0.35 -7.20
C ASN A 54 -2.95 1.57 -7.75
N VAL A 55 -3.32 2.52 -6.90
CA VAL A 55 -4.15 3.67 -7.26
C VAL A 55 -3.25 4.79 -7.78
N SER A 56 -3.68 5.47 -8.84
CA SER A 56 -2.98 6.64 -9.38
C SER A 56 -2.85 7.76 -8.33
N PRO A 57 -1.85 8.64 -8.43
CA PRO A 57 -1.67 9.72 -7.46
C PRO A 57 -2.88 10.66 -7.29
N ASP A 58 -3.67 10.86 -8.34
CA ASP A 58 -4.91 11.65 -8.31
C ASP A 58 -6.12 10.89 -7.71
N GLY A 59 -5.99 9.60 -7.43
CA GLY A 59 -7.05 8.75 -6.90
C GLY A 59 -8.15 8.37 -7.89
N LEU A 60 -8.07 8.76 -9.17
CA LEU A 60 -9.17 8.60 -10.15
C LEU A 60 -9.01 7.39 -11.07
N ARG A 61 -7.85 6.73 -11.03
CA ARG A 61 -7.55 5.52 -11.80
C ARG A 61 -6.88 4.49 -10.90
N TYR A 62 -6.89 3.24 -11.31
CA TYR A 62 -6.08 2.22 -10.64
C TYR A 62 -5.59 1.15 -11.61
N ALA A 63 -4.43 0.60 -11.29
CA ALA A 63 -3.79 -0.44 -12.07
C ALA A 63 -4.06 -1.81 -11.44
N TRP A 64 -4.24 -2.82 -12.25
CA TRP A 64 -4.34 -4.20 -11.76
C TRP A 64 -3.69 -5.14 -12.78
N THR A 65 -3.26 -6.29 -12.29
CA THR A 65 -2.72 -7.34 -13.15
C THR A 65 -3.60 -8.56 -13.03
N ASP A 66 -3.87 -9.21 -14.16
CA ASP A 66 -4.40 -10.56 -14.12
C ASP A 66 -3.35 -11.47 -13.44
N PRO A 67 -3.72 -12.28 -12.44
CA PRO A 67 -2.77 -13.17 -11.77
C PRO A 67 -2.34 -14.36 -12.65
N SER A 68 -3.13 -14.71 -13.67
CA SER A 68 -2.87 -15.81 -14.60
C SER A 68 -2.05 -15.40 -15.82
N THR A 69 -2.12 -14.12 -16.19
CA THR A 69 -1.39 -13.53 -17.31
C THR A 69 -0.85 -12.19 -16.84
N LEU A 70 0.43 -11.85 -17.03
CA LEU A 70 0.94 -10.54 -16.62
C LEU A 70 0.51 -9.43 -17.60
N HIS A 71 -0.81 -9.31 -17.74
CA HIS A 71 -1.54 -8.26 -18.41
C HIS A 71 -1.77 -7.15 -17.40
N LEU A 72 -1.13 -6.01 -17.62
CA LEU A 72 -1.31 -4.81 -16.81
C LEU A 72 -2.45 -3.99 -17.40
N HIS A 73 -3.47 -3.81 -16.59
CA HIS A 73 -4.64 -3.02 -16.90
C HIS A 73 -4.64 -1.71 -16.12
N VAL A 74 -5.23 -0.67 -16.71
CA VAL A 74 -5.61 0.57 -16.05
C VAL A 74 -7.12 0.74 -16.17
N TYR A 75 -7.77 0.86 -15.02
CA TYR A 75 -9.19 1.17 -14.94
C TYR A 75 -9.38 2.64 -14.59
N ASP A 76 -10.22 3.32 -15.37
CA ASP A 76 -10.60 4.71 -15.15
C ASP A 76 -11.97 4.78 -14.46
N LEU A 77 -12.01 5.41 -13.29
CA LEU A 77 -13.22 5.44 -12.45
C LEU A 77 -14.31 6.35 -13.00
N ALA A 78 -13.95 7.41 -13.73
CA ALA A 78 -14.91 8.37 -14.25
C ALA A 78 -15.67 7.81 -15.46
N SER A 79 -14.94 7.17 -16.37
CA SER A 79 -15.48 6.56 -17.58
C SER A 79 -15.94 5.11 -17.40
N GLY A 80 -15.53 4.44 -16.31
CA GLY A 80 -15.78 3.01 -16.09
C GLY A 80 -15.07 2.10 -17.09
N THR A 81 -13.98 2.59 -17.69
CA THR A 81 -13.27 1.89 -18.78
C THR A 81 -12.04 1.18 -18.26
N ASP A 82 -11.92 -0.11 -18.59
CA ASP A 82 -10.73 -0.92 -18.35
C ASP A 82 -9.89 -1.03 -19.63
N ARG A 83 -8.58 -0.76 -19.53
CA ARG A 83 -7.66 -0.84 -20.68
C ARG A 83 -6.47 -1.70 -20.34
N LEU A 84 -6.22 -2.73 -21.16
CA LEU A 84 -4.91 -3.38 -21.20
C LEU A 84 -3.90 -2.38 -21.77
N ILE A 85 -2.87 -2.04 -20.99
CA ILE A 85 -1.84 -1.07 -21.40
C ILE A 85 -0.49 -1.73 -21.65
N TRP A 86 -0.21 -2.87 -21.03
CA TRP A 86 1.07 -3.56 -21.19
C TRP A 86 0.93 -5.05 -20.86
N SER A 87 1.75 -5.88 -21.48
CA SER A 87 1.80 -7.31 -21.21
C SER A 87 3.24 -7.81 -21.23
N HIS A 88 3.49 -8.87 -20.46
CA HIS A 88 4.81 -9.52 -20.43
C HIS A 88 4.66 -11.04 -20.28
N ALA A 89 5.58 -11.79 -20.89
CA ALA A 89 5.69 -13.23 -20.69
C ALA A 89 6.35 -13.49 -19.33
N GLY A 90 5.56 -13.68 -18.28
CA GLY A 90 6.05 -13.92 -16.92
C GLY A 90 4.92 -13.81 -15.89
N ALA A 91 5.24 -14.06 -14.63
CA ALA A 91 4.37 -13.79 -13.49
C ALA A 91 4.91 -12.57 -12.73
N GLY A 92 4.04 -11.80 -12.10
CA GLY A 92 4.44 -10.57 -11.43
C GLY A 92 3.24 -9.77 -10.94
N GLY A 93 3.46 -8.50 -10.62
CA GLY A 93 2.38 -7.61 -10.20
C GLY A 93 2.82 -6.16 -10.01
N VAL A 94 1.82 -5.29 -9.84
CA VAL A 94 2.04 -3.88 -9.54
C VAL A 94 2.77 -3.76 -8.20
N MET A 95 3.96 -3.17 -8.24
CA MET A 95 4.67 -2.72 -7.04
C MET A 95 4.04 -1.43 -6.54
N VAL A 96 3.91 -0.44 -7.43
CA VAL A 96 3.39 0.87 -7.07
C VAL A 96 2.98 1.68 -8.31
N TRP A 97 1.98 2.53 -8.19
CA TRP A 97 1.73 3.61 -9.15
C TRP A 97 2.17 4.95 -8.53
N GLY A 98 3.29 5.50 -9.02
CA GLY A 98 3.82 6.79 -8.61
C GLY A 98 3.70 7.86 -9.69
N GLY A 99 4.21 9.07 -9.43
CA GLY A 99 4.15 10.19 -10.37
C GLY A 99 4.85 9.95 -11.71
N ALA A 100 5.86 9.07 -11.74
CA ALA A 100 6.57 8.70 -12.97
C ALA A 100 5.86 7.63 -13.81
N GLY A 101 4.86 6.93 -13.25
CA GLY A 101 4.16 5.83 -13.90
C GLY A 101 3.94 4.63 -12.96
N ILE A 102 3.66 3.47 -13.56
CA ILE A 102 3.38 2.22 -12.86
C ILE A 102 4.65 1.38 -12.84
N TYR A 103 5.15 1.08 -11.64
CA TYR A 103 6.22 0.11 -11.45
C TYR A 103 5.64 -1.29 -11.31
N VAL A 104 6.09 -2.20 -12.17
CA VAL A 104 5.72 -3.62 -12.15
C VAL A 104 6.96 -4.46 -11.87
N ALA A 105 6.86 -5.39 -10.92
CA ALA A 105 7.89 -6.41 -10.69
C ALA A 105 7.50 -7.73 -11.30
N LEU A 106 8.46 -8.39 -11.94
CA LEU A 106 8.39 -9.80 -12.30
C LEU A 106 8.83 -10.65 -11.12
N ASN A 107 8.12 -11.75 -10.88
CA ASN A 107 8.57 -12.79 -9.98
C ASN A 107 9.93 -13.31 -10.48
N PRO A 108 10.94 -13.44 -9.60
CA PRO A 108 12.22 -14.00 -10.01
C PRO A 108 12.01 -15.43 -10.52
N THR A 109 12.68 -15.78 -11.62
CA THR A 109 12.85 -17.19 -12.01
C THR A 109 14.06 -17.75 -11.26
N THR A 110 14.20 -19.07 -11.20
CA THR A 110 15.29 -19.76 -10.48
C THR A 110 16.69 -19.23 -10.83
N ASP A 111 16.85 -18.68 -12.03
CA ASP A 111 18.12 -18.22 -12.60
C ASP A 111 18.19 -16.70 -12.83
N SER A 112 17.21 -15.91 -12.38
CA SER A 112 17.19 -14.46 -12.63
C SER A 112 16.82 -13.60 -11.43
N GLN A 113 17.42 -12.41 -11.38
CA GLN A 113 17.04 -11.36 -10.44
C GLN A 113 15.64 -10.82 -10.77
N THR A 114 14.93 -10.32 -9.76
CA THR A 114 13.67 -9.58 -9.94
C THR A 114 13.85 -8.48 -10.98
N GLN A 115 13.08 -8.55 -12.06
CA GLN A 115 13.07 -7.53 -13.09
C GLN A 115 11.97 -6.51 -12.79
N THR A 116 12.27 -5.23 -12.95
CA THR A 116 11.29 -4.16 -12.75
C THR A 116 11.10 -3.37 -14.03
N TRP A 117 9.84 -3.02 -14.29
CA TRP A 117 9.43 -2.25 -15.45
C TRP A 117 8.74 -0.98 -14.97
N LEU A 118 9.10 0.16 -15.57
CA LEU A 118 8.32 1.39 -15.45
C LEU A 118 7.43 1.48 -16.69
N VAL A 119 6.12 1.49 -16.48
CA VAL A 119 5.11 1.55 -17.53
C VAL A 119 4.38 2.88 -17.46
N ASP A 120 4.32 3.57 -18.59
CA ASP A 120 3.51 4.76 -18.78
C ASP A 120 2.01 4.36 -18.81
N PRO A 121 1.16 4.91 -17.92
CA PRO A 121 -0.23 4.48 -17.78
C PRO A 121 -1.15 4.94 -18.92
N ASP A 122 -0.72 5.92 -19.72
CA ASP A 122 -1.51 6.49 -20.79
C ASP A 122 -1.18 5.83 -22.12
N THR A 123 0.11 5.60 -22.38
CA THR A 123 0.62 5.08 -23.66
C THR A 123 0.97 3.60 -23.63
N GLY A 124 1.13 2.99 -22.44
CA GLY A 124 1.59 1.61 -22.32
C GLY A 124 3.08 1.39 -22.63
N ARG A 125 3.82 2.46 -22.92
CA ARG A 125 5.27 2.39 -23.14
C ARG A 125 5.93 1.91 -21.87
N ALA A 126 6.73 0.84 -21.99
CA ALA A 126 7.43 0.24 -20.88
C ALA A 126 8.93 0.29 -21.11
N ALA A 127 9.68 0.64 -20.06
CA ALA A 127 11.12 0.51 -20.03
C ALA A 127 11.51 -0.38 -18.86
N GLN A 128 12.39 -1.34 -19.12
CA GLN A 128 13.02 -2.08 -18.04
C GLN A 128 13.87 -1.08 -17.26
N VAL A 129 13.57 -0.94 -15.99
CA VAL A 129 14.38 -0.15 -15.08
C VAL A 129 15.16 -1.15 -14.24
N ILE A 130 16.48 -0.99 -14.21
CA ILE A 130 17.27 -1.62 -13.16
C ILE A 130 16.96 -0.78 -11.93
N PRO A 131 16.24 -1.29 -10.92
CA PRO A 131 16.15 -0.59 -9.66
C PRO A 131 17.60 -0.36 -9.21
N LYS A 132 18.00 0.88 -8.91
CA LYS A 132 19.39 1.19 -8.46
C LYS A 132 19.83 0.29 -7.28
N SER A 133 18.86 -0.34 -6.59
CA SER A 133 19.00 -1.59 -5.85
C SER A 133 17.66 -2.34 -5.88
N HIS A 134 17.67 -3.68 -5.68
CA HIS A 134 16.46 -4.52 -5.47
C HIS A 134 15.48 -3.91 -4.44
N PHE A 135 16.05 -3.09 -3.56
CA PHE A 135 15.43 -2.14 -2.68
C PHE A 135 15.28 -0.80 -3.42
N SER A 136 14.10 -0.22 -3.59
CA SER A 136 14.02 1.22 -3.97
C SER A 136 14.38 2.15 -2.79
N PHE A 137 15.23 1.67 -1.87
CA PHE A 137 15.90 2.41 -0.81
C PHE A 137 17.38 2.00 -0.76
N THR A 138 18.24 2.83 -0.18
CA THR A 138 19.68 2.55 -0.05
C THR A 138 19.94 1.75 1.22
N PRO A 139 20.42 0.49 1.16
CA PRO A 139 20.76 -0.28 2.36
C PRO A 139 21.80 0.45 3.21
N LEU A 140 21.59 0.48 4.53
CA LEU A 140 22.53 1.06 5.48
C LEU A 140 23.27 -0.06 6.23
N ALA A 141 24.50 0.20 6.65
CA ALA A 141 25.29 -0.77 7.43
C ALA A 141 24.61 -1.18 8.76
N THR A 142 23.68 -0.37 9.25
CA THR A 142 22.90 -0.65 10.47
C THR A 142 21.62 -1.44 10.20
N ASP A 143 21.32 -1.79 8.95
CA ASP A 143 20.12 -2.55 8.63
C ASP A 143 20.24 -3.99 9.11
N PRO A 144 19.15 -4.59 9.62
CA PRO A 144 19.15 -5.98 10.00
C PRO A 144 19.43 -6.87 8.77
N LEU A 145 20.38 -7.79 8.91
CA LEU A 145 20.64 -8.81 7.89
C LEU A 145 19.47 -9.80 7.84
N ASN A 146 19.17 -10.34 6.66
CA ASN A 146 18.12 -11.35 6.43
C ASN A 146 16.71 -10.91 6.85
N THR A 147 16.42 -9.61 6.81
CA THR A 147 15.08 -9.06 7.06
C THR A 147 14.21 -9.15 5.80
N GLY A 148 12.92 -9.43 5.99
CA GLY A 148 11.92 -9.19 4.96
C GLY A 148 11.68 -7.68 4.80
N PHE A 149 11.29 -7.26 3.60
CA PHE A 149 10.94 -5.86 3.36
C PHE A 149 9.78 -5.77 2.38
N ARG A 150 8.97 -4.73 2.54
CA ARG A 150 7.93 -4.36 1.57
C ARG A 150 7.63 -2.88 1.64
N SER A 151 7.08 -2.34 0.57
CA SER A 151 6.43 -1.04 0.63
C SER A 151 5.04 -1.18 1.24
N VAL A 152 4.64 -0.19 2.04
CA VAL A 152 3.26 -0.06 2.55
C VAL A 152 2.45 1.01 1.80
N GLY A 153 3.11 1.89 1.03
CA GLY A 153 2.49 2.92 0.21
C GLY A 153 3.47 4.00 -0.27
N LEU A 154 2.92 5.04 -0.90
CA LEU A 154 3.65 6.25 -1.31
C LEU A 154 3.09 7.45 -0.55
N ASP A 155 3.98 8.33 -0.11
CA ASP A 155 3.60 9.63 0.43
C ASP A 155 3.17 10.63 -0.67
N ALA A 156 2.64 11.78 -0.25
CA ALA A 156 2.17 12.81 -1.18
C ALA A 156 3.26 13.39 -2.10
N ASN A 157 4.53 13.24 -1.74
CA ASN A 157 5.68 13.65 -2.54
C ASN A 157 6.22 12.52 -3.43
N GLY A 158 5.58 11.35 -3.41
CA GLY A 158 6.01 10.16 -4.15
C GLY A 158 7.15 9.39 -3.48
N HIS A 159 7.46 9.63 -2.21
CA HIS A 159 8.41 8.79 -1.48
C HIS A 159 7.77 7.47 -1.10
N MET A 160 8.48 6.38 -1.38
CA MET A 160 8.06 5.06 -0.95
C MET A 160 8.23 4.90 0.55
N ILE A 161 7.19 4.41 1.21
CA ILE A 161 7.24 4.05 2.63
C ILE A 161 7.64 2.58 2.75
N TRP A 162 8.86 2.34 3.22
CA TRP A 162 9.42 1.02 3.42
C TRP A 162 9.18 0.52 4.83
N TRP A 163 8.92 -0.78 4.95
CA TRP A 163 8.88 -1.50 6.21
C TRP A 163 9.84 -2.69 6.13
N LEU A 164 10.85 -2.68 7.00
CA LEU A 164 11.79 -3.79 7.23
C LEU A 164 11.33 -4.54 8.47
N TYR A 165 11.12 -5.84 8.31
CA TYR A 165 10.53 -6.69 9.32
C TYR A 165 11.11 -8.11 9.33
N PHE A 166 10.92 -8.78 10.46
CA PHE A 166 11.07 -10.23 10.57
C PHE A 166 9.66 -10.79 10.78
N ALA A 167 9.29 -11.80 10.00
CA ALA A 167 8.05 -12.52 10.25
C ALA A 167 8.25 -13.41 11.48
N ASP A 168 7.29 -13.37 12.40
CA ASP A 168 7.17 -14.29 13.54
C ASP A 168 8.39 -14.47 14.48
N GLN A 169 9.30 -13.49 14.55
CA GLN A 169 10.45 -13.49 15.45
C GLN A 169 10.39 -12.36 16.48
N ARG A 170 9.71 -12.62 17.59
CA ARG A 170 9.55 -11.66 18.70
C ARG A 170 10.91 -11.11 19.16
N GLY A 171 10.99 -9.79 19.33
CA GLY A 171 12.21 -9.10 19.74
C GLY A 171 13.17 -8.75 18.59
N SER A 172 12.96 -9.27 17.37
CA SER A 172 13.76 -8.88 16.22
C SER A 172 13.53 -7.41 15.84
N PRO A 173 14.58 -6.69 15.41
CA PRO A 173 14.48 -5.28 15.06
C PRO A 173 13.56 -5.06 13.86
N GLN A 174 12.78 -3.98 13.92
CA GLN A 174 11.91 -3.56 12.83
C GLN A 174 12.01 -2.05 12.63
N SER A 175 11.80 -1.61 11.39
CA SER A 175 11.76 -0.18 11.09
C SER A 175 10.85 0.13 9.93
N ALA A 176 10.23 1.31 9.98
CA ALA A 176 9.57 1.91 8.83
C ALA A 176 10.10 3.31 8.57
N PHE A 177 10.31 3.63 7.30
CA PHE A 177 10.97 4.87 6.88
C PHE A 177 10.67 5.21 5.43
N TYR A 178 11.03 6.43 5.04
CA TYR A 178 11.15 6.87 3.66
C TYR A 178 12.49 7.59 3.47
N GLU A 179 12.95 7.71 2.22
CA GLU A 179 14.21 8.39 1.88
C GLU A 179 13.94 9.76 1.27
N MET A 180 14.60 10.80 1.79
CA MET A 180 14.64 12.14 1.19
C MET A 180 15.70 12.22 0.07
N ALA A 181 16.72 11.38 0.19
CA ALA A 181 17.79 11.14 -0.76
C ALA A 181 18.35 9.73 -0.49
N PRO A 182 19.08 9.10 -1.44
CA PRO A 182 19.68 7.79 -1.21
C PRO A 182 20.45 7.71 0.12
N GLY A 183 19.98 6.87 1.04
CA GLY A 183 20.58 6.65 2.37
C GLY A 183 20.19 7.67 3.44
N GLN A 184 19.52 8.77 3.07
CA GLN A 184 19.00 9.77 4.00
C GLN A 184 17.56 9.44 4.40
N ARG A 185 17.42 8.63 5.45
CA ARG A 185 16.14 8.13 5.92
C ARG A 185 15.48 9.02 6.96
N VAL A 186 14.18 9.22 6.81
CA VAL A 186 13.29 9.70 7.88
C VAL A 186 12.57 8.50 8.46
N TYR A 187 12.82 8.21 9.73
CA TYR A 187 12.22 7.07 10.41
C TYR A 187 10.83 7.44 10.96
N ILE A 188 9.85 6.65 10.53
CA ILE A 188 8.49 6.66 11.06
C ILE A 188 8.43 5.79 12.31
N TYR A 189 9.13 4.67 12.28
CA TYR A 189 9.18 3.71 13.36
C TYR A 189 10.56 3.04 13.43
N ARG A 190 11.08 2.85 14.65
CA ARG A 190 12.20 1.95 14.96
C ARG A 190 11.88 1.28 16.29
N GLY A 191 11.82 -0.04 16.28
CA GLY A 191 11.46 -0.81 17.46
C GLY A 191 11.73 -2.29 17.25
N THR A 192 10.96 -3.13 17.93
CA THR A 192 11.11 -4.59 17.82
C THR A 192 9.76 -5.27 17.61
N GLN A 193 9.79 -6.44 16.99
CA GLN A 193 8.58 -7.22 16.80
C GLN A 193 7.94 -7.58 18.15
N GLY A 194 6.66 -7.20 18.32
CA GLY A 194 5.90 -7.48 19.53
C GLY A 194 6.15 -6.50 20.68
N ASP A 195 6.73 -5.32 20.41
CA ASP A 195 6.79 -4.23 21.39
C ASP A 195 5.42 -3.56 21.61
N GLY A 196 5.37 -2.59 22.54
CA GLY A 196 4.13 -1.92 22.93
C GLY A 196 3.44 -1.14 21.79
N THR A 197 4.22 -0.65 20.83
CA THR A 197 3.72 -0.04 19.59
C THR A 197 2.95 -1.08 18.77
N GLY A 198 3.48 -2.31 18.70
CA GLY A 198 2.87 -3.42 17.96
C GLY A 198 2.70 -3.11 16.48
N PHE A 199 3.61 -2.30 15.93
CA PHE A 199 3.53 -1.75 14.59
C PHE A 199 3.61 -2.88 13.54
N ASP A 200 2.51 -3.07 12.80
CA ASP A 200 2.31 -4.12 11.79
C ASP A 200 1.48 -3.56 10.62
N PRO A 201 2.08 -2.66 9.81
CA PRO A 201 1.35 -1.86 8.83
C PRO A 201 0.83 -2.69 7.64
N GLY A 202 -0.48 -2.60 7.40
CA GLY A 202 -1.18 -3.21 6.28
C GLY A 202 -1.35 -2.29 5.09
N SER A 203 -1.91 -1.10 5.34
CA SER A 203 -2.09 -0.04 4.34
C SER A 203 -1.58 1.30 4.87
N PHE A 204 -1.38 2.24 3.95
CA PHE A 204 -0.83 3.57 4.19
C PHE A 204 -1.66 4.63 3.47
N ILE A 205 -1.84 5.78 4.12
CA ILE A 205 -2.38 7.02 3.54
C ILE A 205 -1.59 8.20 4.10
N ASP A 206 -1.37 9.22 3.27
CA ASP A 206 -0.79 10.50 3.67
C ASP A 206 -1.86 11.59 3.51
N ASP A 207 -2.03 12.44 4.52
CA ASP A 207 -2.91 13.60 4.47
C ASP A 207 -2.25 14.83 5.10
N ALA A 208 -2.99 15.93 5.19
CA ALA A 208 -2.49 17.19 5.75
C ALA A 208 -2.09 17.10 7.23
N THR A 209 -2.54 16.08 7.96
CA THR A 209 -2.23 15.86 9.38
C THR A 209 -1.03 14.94 9.59
N GLY A 210 -0.75 14.08 8.61
CA GLY A 210 0.42 13.22 8.60
C GLY A 210 0.16 11.87 7.93
N LYS A 211 0.91 10.88 8.41
CA LYS A 211 1.00 9.54 7.84
C LYS A 211 0.19 8.56 8.65
N TRP A 212 -0.81 7.94 8.02
CA TRP A 212 -1.70 6.98 8.65
C TRP A 212 -1.39 5.56 8.20
N PHE A 213 -1.40 4.64 9.16
CA PHE A 213 -1.15 3.23 8.95
C PHE A 213 -2.30 2.41 9.55
N SER A 214 -2.82 1.47 8.78
CA SER A 214 -3.71 0.43 9.31
C SER A 214 -2.93 -0.78 9.76
N ALA A 215 -3.45 -1.53 10.73
CA ALA A 215 -2.90 -2.85 11.05
C ALA A 215 -3.51 -3.93 10.14
N LEU A 216 -2.70 -4.92 9.74
CA LEU A 216 -3.23 -6.11 9.04
C LEU A 216 -4.16 -6.94 9.94
N THR A 217 -3.78 -7.06 11.20
CA THR A 217 -4.29 -8.14 12.07
C THR A 217 -5.06 -7.61 13.28
N TYR A 218 -4.88 -6.34 13.62
CA TYR A 218 -5.30 -5.78 14.90
C TYR A 218 -6.24 -4.57 14.74
N PRO A 219 -7.11 -4.29 15.73
CA PRO A 219 -8.00 -3.13 15.67
C PRO A 219 -7.28 -1.86 16.15
N TYR A 220 -6.13 -1.55 15.53
CA TYR A 220 -5.36 -0.34 15.81
C TYR A 220 -4.99 0.36 14.50
N ILE A 221 -4.80 1.67 14.62
CA ILE A 221 -4.11 2.47 13.61
C ILE A 221 -2.90 3.13 14.22
N TRP A 222 -2.03 3.59 13.35
CA TRP A 222 -0.97 4.51 13.75
C TRP A 222 -1.06 5.80 12.96
N HIS A 223 -0.81 6.89 13.66
CA HIS A 223 -0.60 8.20 13.07
C HIS A 223 0.83 8.62 13.33
N TRP A 224 1.53 9.08 12.31
CA TRP A 224 2.85 9.68 12.44
C TRP A 224 2.84 11.08 11.86
N SER A 225 3.40 12.01 12.61
CA SER A 225 3.85 13.29 12.07
C SER A 225 5.28 13.55 12.52
N GLN A 226 6.00 14.40 11.80
CA GLN A 226 7.35 14.77 12.20
C GLN A 226 7.38 15.51 13.56
N GLN A 227 6.28 16.16 13.93
CA GLN A 227 6.16 16.93 15.18
C GLN A 227 5.86 16.04 16.39
N SER A 228 4.98 15.05 16.21
CA SER A 228 4.44 14.24 17.31
C SER A 228 5.09 12.85 17.40
N GLY A 229 5.72 12.38 16.33
CA GLY A 229 6.15 10.99 16.21
C GLY A 229 4.97 10.04 15.99
N LEU A 230 5.25 8.74 16.13
CA LEU A 230 4.27 7.68 15.91
C LEU A 230 3.39 7.47 17.15
N HIS A 231 2.08 7.57 16.97
CA HIS A 231 1.08 7.28 17.99
C HIS A 231 0.18 6.13 17.55
N LYS A 232 -0.01 5.16 18.43
CA LYS A 232 -0.99 4.09 18.29
C LYS A 232 -2.34 4.58 18.78
N ILE A 233 -3.39 4.36 17.99
CA ILE A 233 -4.77 4.71 18.33
C ILE A 233 -5.62 3.44 18.25
N SER A 234 -6.42 3.19 19.28
CA SER A 234 -7.38 2.11 19.30
C SER A 234 -8.54 2.39 18.35
N ALA A 235 -8.84 1.44 17.47
CA ALA A 235 -10.02 1.49 16.61
C ALA A 235 -11.22 0.87 17.35
N ALA A 236 -11.78 1.63 18.28
CA ALA A 236 -12.88 1.16 19.13
C ALA A 236 -14.08 0.74 18.27
N GLY A 237 -14.55 -0.50 18.48
CA GLY A 237 -15.68 -1.08 17.74
C GLY A 237 -15.32 -1.68 16.38
N ALA A 238 -14.06 -1.61 15.93
CA ALA A 238 -13.63 -2.29 14.72
C ALA A 238 -13.52 -3.81 14.95
N PRO A 239 -14.06 -4.65 14.05
CA PRO A 239 -13.83 -6.09 14.11
C PRO A 239 -12.37 -6.41 13.77
N ARG A 240 -11.88 -7.57 14.21
CA ARG A 240 -10.54 -8.07 13.82
C ARG A 240 -10.47 -8.21 12.29
N GLY A 241 -9.36 -7.74 11.71
CA GLY A 241 -9.14 -7.79 10.25
C GLY A 241 -9.99 -6.79 9.45
N ALA A 242 -10.62 -5.80 10.07
CA ALA A 242 -11.23 -4.70 9.34
C ALA A 242 -10.16 -3.92 8.57
N THR A 243 -10.43 -3.62 7.30
CA THR A 243 -9.69 -2.59 6.57
C THR A 243 -10.42 -1.27 6.79
N PHE A 244 -9.81 -0.33 7.49
CA PHE A 244 -10.41 0.97 7.76
C PHE A 244 -9.60 2.07 7.09
N MET A 245 -10.32 3.11 6.70
CA MET A 245 -9.74 4.38 6.26
C MET A 245 -9.91 5.39 7.39
N PRO A 246 -8.90 6.23 7.69
CA PRO A 246 -9.10 7.42 8.48
C PRO A 246 -10.26 8.25 7.90
N ALA A 247 -11.13 8.77 8.78
CA ALA A 247 -12.15 9.75 8.45
C ALA A 247 -12.05 10.93 9.43
N GLY A 248 -12.19 12.13 8.89
CA GLY A 248 -11.91 13.39 9.57
C GLY A 248 -12.03 14.55 8.58
N SER A 249 -11.86 15.80 9.02
CA SER A 249 -12.19 17.05 8.30
C SER A 249 -11.51 17.29 6.93
N CYS A 250 -10.78 16.31 6.40
CA CYS A 250 -10.11 16.34 5.10
C CYS A 250 -10.63 15.27 4.11
N PHE A 251 -11.74 14.56 4.40
CA PHE A 251 -12.38 13.57 3.52
C PHE A 251 -13.80 14.00 3.10
#